data_AF-A0A6B3M7W3-F1
#
_entry.id   AF-A0A6B3M7W3-F1
#
_cell.length_a   1.000
_cell.length_b   1.000
_cell.length_c   1.000
_cell.angle_alpha   90.00
_cell.angle_beta   90.00
_cell.angle_gamma   90.00
#
_symmetry.space_group_name_H-M   'P 1'
#
loop_
_entity.id
_entity.type
_entity.pdbx_description
1 polymer ?
#
loop_
_entity_poly.entity_id
_entity_poly.type
_entity_poly.pdbx_seq_one_letter_code
_entity_poly.pdbx_strand_id
1 'polypeptide(L)'
;MIKVSVIGNKPLYNAQEQVFLSEQGNGDYWLLATEEEKEEVYWLLPKGNFKVNTFNLKTVQSLFNCQRYQPKDSTEFTLSKPARVSLIPNRQEWKLKEQGILDFDQNSLSSKLQLELEKAKQELEELRQERSHLVDKVAELAYERLQETRSQLVTADEFKKQMQQVLLKCEQLQSQVTQLTQQQEHFKSQLQQVQQKTTPTKEEMIDALEHQQHIELAPSQGNIKASSIKTPTTQFQLSHTPNYSNLATPQLVQAYNQNPRSLLIKATEVSETDESIRNRRLGSQKHVVLEKNRRGKFWILKDGDFDYLVLRINFNINEYNDELVQTLFECRGYRPDLSRYFTLLKPARVSPLTPGQKWQLEEPGILEFK
;
A
#
# COMPACT_ATOMS: atom_id res chain seq x y z
N MET A 1 23.74 39.30 -0.99
CA MET A 1 24.23 39.40 0.40
C MET A 1 25.65 39.93 0.34
N ILE A 2 25.89 41.13 0.86
CA ILE A 2 27.20 41.81 0.77
C ILE A 2 28.03 41.41 1.99
N LYS A 3 29.30 41.06 1.77
CA LYS A 3 30.23 40.70 2.86
C LYS A 3 31.01 41.94 3.26
N VAL A 4 31.02 42.27 4.55
CA VAL A 4 31.67 43.48 5.05
C VAL A 4 32.52 43.23 6.28
N SER A 5 33.50 44.10 6.49
CA SER A 5 34.34 44.15 7.69
C SER A 5 34.48 45.57 8.19
N VAL A 6 34.80 45.71 9.48
CA VAL A 6 35.10 47.00 10.10
C VAL A 6 36.45 47.52 9.58
N ILE A 7 36.48 48.78 9.13
CA ILE A 7 37.68 49.41 8.52
C ILE A 7 38.40 50.38 9.46
N GLY A 8 37.95 50.47 10.72
CA GLY A 8 38.57 51.27 11.80
C GLY A 8 37.64 52.32 12.40
N ASN A 9 37.88 52.65 13.68
CA ASN A 9 37.25 53.79 14.36
C ASN A 9 37.97 55.06 13.90
N LYS A 10 37.32 55.91 13.11
CA LYS A 10 37.86 57.23 12.77
C LYS A 10 37.48 58.19 13.90
N PRO A 11 38.43 58.75 14.68
CA PRO A 11 38.11 59.81 15.62
C PRO A 11 37.78 61.07 14.82
N LEU A 12 36.50 61.38 14.69
CA LEU A 12 36.08 62.73 14.33
C LEU A 12 36.05 63.56 15.62
N TYR A 13 36.62 64.76 15.54
CA TYR A 13 36.51 65.80 16.56
C TYR A 13 35.05 65.83 17.06
N ASN A 14 34.85 65.48 18.34
CA ASN A 14 33.59 65.29 19.07
C ASN A 14 33.23 63.81 19.36
N ALA A 15 33.95 63.23 20.34
CA ALA A 15 33.49 62.32 21.40
C ALA A 15 32.45 61.20 21.14
N GLN A 16 32.29 60.70 19.92
CA GLN A 16 31.62 59.43 19.65
C GLN A 16 32.43 58.63 18.62
N GLU A 17 33.00 57.50 19.03
CA GLU A 17 33.65 56.57 18.12
C GLU A 17 32.62 56.08 17.10
N GLN A 18 32.82 56.40 15.83
CA GLN A 18 31.94 55.97 14.74
C GLN A 18 32.55 54.77 14.04
N VAL A 19 31.75 53.70 13.93
CA VAL A 19 32.16 52.45 13.27
C VAL A 19 31.72 52.46 11.82
N PHE A 20 32.69 52.24 10.92
CA PHE A 20 32.47 52.14 9.48
C PHE A 20 32.79 50.73 8.98
N LEU A 21 32.06 50.28 7.98
CA LEU A 21 32.21 48.98 7.32
C LEU A 21 32.38 49.16 5.81
N SER A 22 33.25 48.36 5.18
CA SER A 22 33.37 48.27 3.73
C SER A 22 33.22 46.85 3.24
N GLU A 23 32.90 46.72 1.95
CA GLU A 23 32.85 45.44 1.27
C GLU A 23 34.23 44.78 1.24
N GLN A 24 34.29 43.53 1.67
CA GLN A 24 35.50 42.71 1.65
C GLN A 24 35.15 41.27 1.24
N GLY A 25 35.96 40.66 0.37
CA GLY A 25 35.74 39.29 -0.11
C GLY A 25 35.64 38.24 1.01
N ASN A 26 36.36 38.47 2.12
CA ASN A 26 36.37 37.65 3.33
C ASN A 26 35.74 38.36 4.54
N GLY A 27 34.72 39.20 4.30
CA GLY A 27 34.02 39.91 5.36
C GLY A 27 33.51 39.02 6.50
N ASP A 28 33.67 39.50 7.74
CA ASP A 28 33.22 38.84 8.97
C ASP A 28 31.70 38.92 9.17
N TYR A 29 31.07 39.89 8.51
CA TYR A 29 29.66 40.20 8.64
C TYR A 29 28.95 40.21 7.28
N TRP A 30 27.64 40.02 7.32
CA TRP A 30 26.75 40.11 6.17
C TRP A 30 25.82 41.30 6.30
N LEU A 31 25.61 41.97 5.16
CA LEU A 31 24.55 42.96 5.01
C LEU A 31 23.35 42.37 4.28
N LEU A 32 22.18 42.55 4.89
CA LEU A 32 20.87 42.31 4.32
C LEU A 32 20.20 43.66 4.09
N ALA A 33 19.86 43.95 2.83
CA ALA A 33 19.04 45.10 2.50
C ALA A 33 17.57 44.66 2.51
N THR A 34 16.73 45.39 3.22
CA THR A 34 15.27 45.26 3.20
C THR A 34 14.64 46.60 2.83
N GLU A 35 13.52 46.57 2.14
CA GLU A 35 12.75 47.77 1.82
C GLU A 35 11.63 47.92 2.85
N GLU A 36 11.73 48.94 3.70
CA GLU A 36 10.68 49.30 4.66
C GLU A 36 10.20 50.71 4.35
N GLU A 37 8.90 50.89 4.11
CA GLU A 37 8.26 52.22 3.96
C GLU A 37 8.96 53.21 3.01
N LYS A 38 9.56 52.71 1.90
CA LYS A 38 10.32 53.46 0.88
C LYS A 38 11.73 53.91 1.29
N GLU A 39 12.28 53.36 2.38
CA GLU A 39 13.69 53.49 2.75
C GLU A 39 14.40 52.14 2.63
N GLU A 40 15.60 52.14 2.06
CA GLU A 40 16.48 50.97 2.10
C GLU A 40 17.10 50.84 3.50
N VAL A 41 16.68 49.81 4.23
CA VAL A 41 17.22 49.48 5.55
C VAL A 41 18.29 48.40 5.39
N TYR A 42 19.47 48.66 5.96
CA TYR A 42 20.58 47.72 5.93
C TYR A 42 20.79 47.11 7.32
N TRP A 43 20.58 45.80 7.41
CA TRP A 43 20.81 45.00 8.60
C TRP A 43 22.17 44.30 8.53
N LEU A 44 22.92 44.37 9.62
CA LEU A 44 24.23 43.76 9.79
C LEU A 44 24.13 42.55 10.71
N LEU A 45 24.64 41.41 10.24
CA LEU A 45 24.59 40.13 10.94
C LEU A 45 25.98 39.49 10.93
N PRO A 46 26.36 38.76 12.00
CA PRO A 46 27.54 37.90 11.96
C PRO A 46 27.39 36.82 10.90
N LYS A 47 28.48 36.47 10.22
CA LYS A 47 28.50 35.34 9.28
C LYS A 47 28.17 34.02 10.00
N GLY A 48 27.59 33.04 9.30
CA GLY A 48 27.06 31.81 9.94
C GLY A 48 28.07 30.95 10.74
N ASN A 49 29.37 31.08 10.49
CA ASN A 49 30.43 30.40 11.25
C ASN A 49 31.28 31.37 12.09
N PHE A 50 30.76 32.57 12.34
CA PHE A 50 31.44 33.61 13.11
C PHE A 50 31.60 33.17 14.56
N LYS A 51 32.80 33.34 15.11
CA LYS A 51 33.11 33.03 16.51
C LYS A 51 33.60 34.28 17.20
N VAL A 52 33.03 34.58 18.36
CA VAL A 52 33.53 35.64 19.23
C VAL A 52 34.64 35.07 20.09
N ASN A 53 35.83 35.67 20.02
CA ASN A 53 37.01 35.33 20.79
C ASN A 53 37.62 36.60 21.38
N THR A 54 38.61 36.45 22.24
CA THR A 54 39.25 37.57 22.93
C THR A 54 39.89 38.59 21.97
N PHE A 55 40.31 38.17 20.78
CA PHE A 55 40.96 39.04 19.79
C PHE A 55 39.95 39.91 19.03
N ASN A 56 38.78 39.38 18.68
CA ASN A 56 37.76 40.14 17.94
C ASN A 56 36.66 40.73 18.84
N LEU A 57 36.65 40.42 20.15
CA LEU A 57 35.63 40.88 21.09
C LEU A 57 35.42 42.39 21.06
N LYS A 58 36.50 43.19 21.05
CA LYS A 58 36.38 44.67 21.00
C LYS A 58 35.66 45.14 19.73
N THR A 59 35.98 44.53 18.59
CA THR A 59 35.33 44.83 17.31
C THR A 59 33.88 44.37 17.28
N VAL A 60 33.57 43.24 17.91
CA VAL A 60 32.19 42.77 18.04
C VAL A 60 31.39 43.70 18.96
N GLN A 61 31.96 44.11 20.10
CA GLN A 61 31.34 45.02 21.06
C GLN A 61 31.07 46.42 20.51
N SER A 62 31.80 46.84 19.47
CA SER A 62 31.51 48.11 18.79
C SER A 62 30.28 48.01 17.88
N LEU A 63 29.93 46.81 17.39
CA LEU A 63 28.80 46.55 16.50
C LEU A 63 27.57 45.96 17.21
N PHE A 64 27.78 45.17 18.27
CA PHE A 64 26.76 44.42 18.98
C PHE A 64 26.96 44.52 20.49
N ASN A 65 25.88 44.65 21.23
CA ASN A 65 25.88 44.46 22.68
C ASN A 65 25.97 42.96 22.99
N CYS A 66 27.10 42.52 23.52
CA CYS A 66 27.36 41.14 23.93
C CYS A 66 26.83 40.89 25.35
N GLN A 67 25.56 40.49 25.46
CA GLN A 67 24.94 40.19 26.75
C GLN A 67 25.42 38.83 27.26
N ARG A 68 25.70 38.77 28.58
CA ARG A 68 26.08 37.53 29.29
C ARG A 68 27.33 36.83 28.75
N TYR A 69 28.20 37.55 28.04
CA TYR A 69 29.46 37.03 27.53
C TYR A 69 30.43 36.68 28.68
N GLN A 70 30.99 35.46 28.63
CA GLN A 70 32.02 34.95 29.53
C GLN A 70 33.25 34.50 28.72
N PRO A 71 34.44 35.08 28.93
CA PRO A 71 35.62 34.83 28.09
C PRO A 71 36.09 33.37 27.95
N LYS A 72 35.69 32.47 28.85
CA LYS A 72 36.11 31.06 28.85
C LYS A 72 35.06 30.08 28.31
N ASP A 73 33.78 30.47 28.32
CA ASP A 73 32.67 29.54 28.08
C ASP A 73 31.75 29.99 26.93
N SER A 74 31.90 31.21 26.43
CA SER A 74 30.96 31.81 25.46
C SER A 74 31.41 31.65 24.00
N THR A 75 31.49 30.40 23.52
CA THR A 75 31.77 30.11 22.10
C THR A 75 30.53 30.19 21.21
N GLU A 76 29.35 30.01 21.79
CA GLU A 76 28.06 30.01 21.11
C GLU A 76 27.23 31.21 21.57
N PHE A 77 26.49 31.79 20.63
CA PHE A 77 25.61 32.93 20.88
C PHE A 77 24.35 32.82 20.02
N THR A 78 23.33 33.53 20.44
CA THR A 78 22.14 33.79 19.64
C THR A 78 22.12 35.25 19.20
N LEU A 79 21.71 35.51 17.97
CA LEU A 79 21.48 36.87 17.49
C LEU A 79 20.07 37.29 17.94
N SER A 80 19.98 38.07 19.01
CA SER A 80 18.68 38.55 19.52
C SER A 80 18.16 39.74 18.73
N LYS A 81 19.06 40.62 18.27
CA LYS A 81 18.71 41.78 17.41
C LYS A 81 19.84 42.04 16.39
N PRO A 82 19.54 42.16 15.09
CA PRO A 82 20.54 42.59 14.10
C PRO A 82 20.96 44.05 14.34
N ALA A 83 22.21 44.37 13.99
CA ALA A 83 22.67 45.76 14.00
C ALA A 83 22.12 46.50 12.77
N ARG A 84 21.88 47.80 12.89
CA ARG A 84 21.39 48.64 11.78
C ARG A 84 22.52 49.52 11.28
N VAL A 85 22.70 49.56 9.96
CA VAL A 85 23.68 50.43 9.30
C VAL A 85 23.02 51.28 8.22
N SER A 86 23.70 52.33 7.78
CA SER A 86 23.28 53.17 6.66
C SER A 86 24.40 53.31 5.65
N LEU A 87 24.09 53.14 4.37
CA LEU A 87 25.02 53.41 3.28
C LEU A 87 25.37 54.90 3.28
N ILE A 88 26.66 55.25 3.28
CA ILE A 88 27.10 56.64 3.22
C ILE A 88 27.19 57.13 1.75
N PRO A 89 27.23 58.45 1.49
CA PRO A 89 27.11 59.00 0.14
C PRO A 89 28.16 58.52 -0.88
N ASN A 90 29.30 57.99 -0.42
CA ASN A 90 30.32 57.39 -1.30
C ASN A 90 29.88 56.05 -1.93
N ARG A 91 28.73 55.50 -1.52
CA ARG A 91 28.14 54.22 -1.99
C ARG A 91 29.06 53.00 -1.86
N GLN A 92 30.08 53.08 -1.01
CA GLN A 92 31.07 52.01 -0.83
C GLN A 92 31.24 51.59 0.63
N GLU A 93 30.82 52.43 1.56
CA GLU A 93 30.92 52.18 2.99
C GLU A 93 29.57 52.32 3.68
N TRP A 94 29.43 51.61 4.80
CA TRP A 94 28.27 51.69 5.67
C TRP A 94 28.68 52.20 7.04
N LYS A 95 27.86 53.07 7.61
CA LYS A 95 28.03 53.60 8.96
C LYS A 95 27.04 52.93 9.91
N LEU A 96 27.54 52.50 11.07
CA LEU A 96 26.68 51.95 12.13
C LEU A 96 25.69 53.02 12.62
N LYS A 97 24.41 52.67 12.66
CA LYS A 97 23.32 53.49 13.18
C LYS A 97 22.86 53.00 14.55
N GLU A 98 22.68 51.69 14.69
CA GLU A 98 22.27 51.06 15.94
C GLU A 98 23.04 49.76 16.14
N GLN A 99 23.47 49.51 17.38
CA GLN A 99 24.07 48.23 17.74
C GLN A 99 23.03 47.11 17.76
N GLY A 100 23.45 45.92 17.34
CA GLY A 100 22.68 44.69 17.50
C GLY A 100 22.85 44.12 18.91
N ILE A 101 22.26 42.96 19.17
CA ILE A 101 22.37 42.26 20.45
C ILE A 101 22.76 40.80 20.17
N LEU A 102 23.88 40.38 20.76
CA LEU A 102 24.30 38.98 20.81
C LEU A 102 24.16 38.49 22.25
N ASP A 103 23.48 37.37 22.42
CA ASP A 103 23.21 36.80 23.73
C ASP A 103 23.87 35.43 23.86
N PHE A 104 24.73 35.31 24.87
CA PHE A 104 25.59 34.14 25.10
C PHE A 104 25.02 33.19 26.15
N ASP A 105 23.70 33.24 26.39
CA ASP A 105 23.02 32.34 27.31
C ASP A 105 22.95 30.90 26.78
N GLN A 106 23.90 30.07 27.25
CA GLN A 106 23.93 28.63 26.98
C GLN A 106 22.69 27.88 27.46
N ASN A 107 21.91 28.46 28.38
CA ASN A 107 20.73 27.79 28.92
C ASN A 107 19.49 27.94 28.05
N SER A 108 19.44 28.89 27.11
CA SER A 108 18.19 29.19 26.37
C SER A 108 17.78 28.08 25.40
N LEU A 109 18.74 27.49 24.67
CA LEU A 109 18.48 26.40 23.72
C LEU A 109 18.31 25.05 24.43
N SER A 110 19.16 24.77 25.42
CA SER A 110 19.10 23.52 26.19
C SER A 110 17.82 23.41 27.02
N SER A 111 17.41 24.48 27.71
CA SER A 111 16.14 24.50 28.46
C SER A 111 14.92 24.39 27.56
N LYS A 112 14.94 25.03 26.38
CA LYS A 112 13.86 24.91 25.39
C LYS A 112 13.74 23.47 24.86
N LEU A 113 14.86 22.84 24.54
CA LEU A 113 14.90 21.44 24.10
C LEU A 113 14.45 20.49 25.22
N GLN A 114 14.81 20.76 26.47
CA GLN A 114 14.33 19.98 27.62
C GLN A 114 12.81 20.09 27.80
N LEU A 115 12.25 21.29 27.63
CA LEU A 115 10.81 21.51 27.70
C LEU A 115 10.07 20.78 26.57
N GLU A 116 10.59 20.86 25.34
CA GLU A 116 10.03 20.13 24.20
C GLU A 116 10.11 18.61 24.39
N LEU A 117 11.22 18.11 24.93
CA LEU A 117 11.40 16.70 25.25
C LEU A 117 10.39 16.22 26.29
N GLU A 118 10.16 17.00 27.34
CA GLU A 118 9.23 16.62 28.40
C GLU A 118 7.77 16.63 27.90
N LYS A 119 7.41 17.61 27.07
CA LYS A 119 6.11 17.64 26.39
C LYS A 119 5.91 16.42 25.49
N ALA A 120 6.92 16.06 24.70
CA ALA A 120 6.85 14.90 23.81
C ALA A 120 6.72 13.57 24.58
N LYS A 121 7.36 13.44 25.75
CA LYS A 121 7.20 12.26 26.61
C LYS A 121 5.78 12.15 27.17
N GLN A 122 5.19 13.27 27.57
CA GLN A 122 3.82 13.27 28.10
C GLN A 122 2.82 12.84 27.03
N GLU A 123 2.92 13.39 25.82
CA GLU A 123 2.07 12.99 24.68
C GLU A 123 2.23 11.51 24.31
N LEU A 124 3.46 10.98 24.38
CA LEU A 124 3.71 9.56 24.14
C LEU A 124 3.02 8.66 25.18
N GLU A 125 2.95 9.09 26.43
CA GLU A 125 2.31 8.33 27.50
C GLU A 125 0.78 8.34 27.37
N GLU A 126 0.20 9.48 26.99
CA GLU A 126 -1.23 9.59 26.68
C GLU A 126 -1.63 8.67 25.51
N LEU A 127 -0.85 8.68 24.42
CA LEU A 127 -1.06 7.79 23.27
C LEU A 127 -0.91 6.30 23.65
N ARG A 128 0.00 5.98 24.58
CA ARG A 128 0.15 4.60 25.08
C ARG A 128 -1.08 4.15 25.86
N GLN A 129 -1.63 5.01 26.71
CA GLN A 129 -2.84 4.72 27.46
C GLN A 129 -4.04 4.54 26.54
N GLU A 130 -4.22 5.42 25.55
CA GLU A 130 -5.29 5.30 24.56
C GLU A 130 -5.16 4.00 23.76
N ARG A 131 -3.94 3.67 23.29
CA ARG A 131 -3.69 2.41 22.60
C ARG A 131 -4.03 1.20 23.49
N SER A 132 -3.69 1.23 24.78
CA SER A 132 -4.02 0.14 25.71
C SER A 132 -5.53 -0.05 25.80
N HIS A 133 -6.27 1.04 26.02
CA HIS A 133 -7.73 1.01 26.09
C HIS A 133 -8.37 0.50 24.80
N LEU A 134 -7.85 0.88 23.63
CA LEU A 134 -8.32 0.37 22.34
C LEU A 134 -8.05 -1.13 22.18
N VAL A 135 -6.90 -1.63 22.64
CA VAL A 135 -6.59 -3.07 22.62
C VAL A 135 -7.60 -3.86 23.44
N ASP A 136 -7.94 -3.38 24.64
CA ASP A 136 -8.92 -4.02 25.51
C ASP A 136 -10.32 -4.04 24.86
N LYS A 137 -10.72 -2.92 24.26
CA LYS A 137 -12.00 -2.80 23.54
C LYS A 137 -12.08 -3.70 22.31
N VAL A 138 -10.98 -3.85 21.57
CA VAL A 138 -10.92 -4.79 20.43
C VAL A 138 -11.02 -6.23 20.91
N ALA A 139 -10.39 -6.57 22.04
CA ALA A 139 -10.49 -7.92 22.62
C ALA A 139 -11.94 -8.24 23.06
N GLU A 140 -12.62 -7.28 23.67
CA GLU A 140 -14.03 -7.41 24.07
C GLU A 140 -14.94 -7.65 22.85
N LEU A 141 -14.84 -6.81 21.82
CA LEU A 141 -15.61 -6.96 20.59
C LEU A 141 -15.32 -8.28 19.86
N ALA A 142 -14.05 -8.72 19.85
CA ALA A 142 -13.68 -10.00 19.26
C ALA A 142 -14.33 -11.17 20.01
N TYR A 143 -14.38 -11.10 21.34
CA TYR A 143 -15.03 -12.12 22.16
C TYR A 143 -16.55 -12.18 21.90
N GLU A 144 -17.23 -11.03 21.87
CA GLU A 144 -18.66 -10.96 21.53
C GLU A 144 -18.95 -11.57 20.15
N ARG A 145 -18.15 -11.21 19.15
CA ARG A 145 -18.33 -11.72 17.79
C ARG A 145 -18.08 -13.23 17.68
N LEU A 146 -17.15 -13.77 18.47
CA LEU A 146 -16.91 -15.21 18.55
C LEU A 146 -18.10 -15.94 19.17
N GLN A 147 -18.70 -15.40 20.22
CA GLN A 147 -19.89 -16.00 20.84
C GLN A 147 -21.08 -15.99 19.88
N GLU A 148 -21.29 -14.87 19.17
CA GLU A 148 -22.34 -14.76 18.16
C GLU A 148 -22.13 -15.79 17.04
N THR A 149 -20.91 -15.88 16.49
CA THR A 149 -20.58 -16.84 15.44
C THR A 149 -20.78 -18.28 15.93
N ARG A 150 -20.40 -18.58 17.17
CA ARG A 150 -20.61 -19.89 17.78
C ARG A 150 -22.10 -20.25 17.92
N SER A 151 -22.95 -19.28 18.23
CA SER A 151 -24.39 -19.49 18.35
C SER A 151 -25.10 -19.75 17.01
N GLN A 152 -24.52 -19.28 15.90
CA GLN A 152 -25.06 -19.44 14.54
C GLN A 152 -24.55 -20.69 13.83
N LEU A 153 -23.47 -21.31 14.33
CA LEU A 153 -22.95 -22.55 13.78
C LEU A 153 -23.85 -23.72 14.18
N VAL A 154 -24.39 -24.43 13.17
CA VAL A 154 -25.08 -25.71 13.38
C VAL A 154 -24.11 -26.64 14.11
N THR A 155 -24.52 -27.13 15.28
CA THR A 155 -23.66 -28.03 16.05
C THR A 155 -23.44 -29.32 15.27
N ALA A 156 -22.28 -29.96 15.44
CA ALA A 156 -21.98 -31.23 14.77
C ALA A 156 -23.07 -32.29 15.04
N ASP A 157 -23.71 -32.23 16.20
CA ASP A 157 -24.81 -33.11 16.58
C ASP A 157 -26.12 -32.81 15.84
N GLU A 158 -26.47 -31.54 15.63
CA GLU A 158 -27.63 -31.15 14.81
C GLU A 158 -27.45 -31.54 13.35
N PHE A 159 -26.26 -31.32 12.80
CA PHE A 159 -25.93 -31.74 11.43
C PHE A 159 -26.01 -33.27 11.29
N LYS A 160 -25.49 -34.02 12.28
CA LYS A 160 -25.57 -35.48 12.31
C LYS A 160 -27.03 -35.97 12.38
N LYS A 161 -27.87 -35.32 13.20
CA LYS A 161 -29.29 -35.66 13.31
C LYS A 161 -30.06 -35.39 12.01
N GLN A 162 -29.78 -34.26 11.34
CA GLN A 162 -30.36 -33.94 10.03
C GLN A 162 -29.90 -34.94 8.97
N MET A 163 -28.61 -35.28 8.92
CA MET A 163 -28.07 -36.29 8.01
C MET A 163 -28.76 -37.64 8.20
N GLN A 164 -28.99 -38.04 9.45
CA GLN A 164 -29.65 -39.30 9.77
C GLN A 164 -31.13 -39.31 9.35
N GLN A 165 -31.83 -38.19 9.49
CA GLN A 165 -33.20 -38.04 8.97
C GLN A 165 -33.24 -38.11 7.44
N VAL A 166 -32.28 -37.49 6.76
CA VAL A 166 -32.17 -37.56 5.29
C VAL A 166 -31.92 -38.99 4.85
N LEU A 167 -31.02 -39.72 5.53
CA LEU A 167 -30.71 -41.11 5.21
C LEU A 167 -31.95 -42.01 5.34
N LEU A 168 -32.71 -41.84 6.43
CA LEU A 168 -33.93 -42.60 6.69
C LEU A 168 -35.02 -42.32 5.64
N LYS A 169 -35.11 -41.07 5.18
CA LYS A 169 -36.05 -40.68 4.12
C LYS A 169 -35.63 -41.23 2.75
N CYS A 170 -34.33 -41.30 2.47
CA CYS A 170 -33.80 -41.96 1.28
C CYS A 170 -34.15 -43.45 1.27
N GLU A 171 -33.98 -44.16 2.39
CA GLU A 171 -34.37 -45.58 2.52
C GLU A 171 -35.88 -45.79 2.28
N GLN A 172 -36.72 -44.91 2.84
CA GLN A 172 -38.16 -44.95 2.62
C GLN A 172 -38.51 -44.76 1.13
N LEU A 173 -37.92 -43.76 0.46
CA LEU A 173 -38.13 -43.53 -0.97
C LEU A 173 -37.66 -44.73 -1.81
N GLN A 174 -36.52 -45.34 -1.45
CA GLN A 174 -36.01 -46.53 -2.11
C GLN A 174 -37.02 -47.70 -2.05
N SER A 175 -37.64 -47.90 -0.88
CA SER A 175 -38.65 -48.95 -0.70
C SER A 175 -39.91 -48.69 -1.54
N GLN A 176 -40.37 -47.44 -1.63
CA GLN A 176 -41.53 -47.06 -2.45
C GLN A 176 -41.25 -47.27 -3.94
N VAL A 177 -40.07 -46.87 -4.42
CA VAL A 177 -39.65 -47.14 -5.80
C VAL A 177 -39.65 -48.64 -6.08
N THR A 178 -39.14 -49.45 -5.15
CA THR A 178 -39.13 -50.92 -5.30
C THR A 178 -40.55 -51.50 -5.41
N GLN A 179 -41.48 -51.04 -4.57
CA GLN A 179 -42.87 -51.47 -4.62
C GLN A 179 -43.56 -51.08 -5.93
N LEU A 180 -43.36 -49.84 -6.39
CA LEU A 180 -43.93 -49.37 -7.65
C LEU A 180 -43.39 -50.18 -8.84
N THR A 181 -42.10 -50.49 -8.85
CA THR A 181 -41.48 -51.35 -9.88
C THR A 181 -42.10 -52.75 -9.89
N GLN A 182 -42.32 -53.35 -8.72
CA GLN A 182 -42.97 -54.67 -8.63
C GLN A 182 -44.42 -54.64 -9.11
N GLN A 183 -45.18 -53.60 -8.77
CA GLN A 183 -46.54 -53.40 -9.29
C GLN A 183 -46.55 -53.24 -10.80
N GLN A 184 -45.60 -52.50 -11.36
CA GLN A 184 -45.47 -52.31 -12.80
C GLN A 184 -45.23 -53.66 -13.52
N GLU A 185 -44.32 -54.50 -13.02
CA GLU A 185 -44.07 -55.83 -13.61
C GLU A 185 -45.27 -56.77 -13.50
N HIS A 186 -46.01 -56.69 -12.37
CA HIS A 186 -47.24 -57.45 -12.21
C HIS A 186 -48.32 -57.03 -13.21
N PHE A 187 -48.57 -55.72 -13.39
CA PHE A 187 -49.52 -55.22 -14.39
C PHE A 187 -49.11 -55.61 -15.81
N LYS A 188 -47.81 -55.55 -16.12
CA LYS A 188 -47.28 -55.98 -17.42
C LYS A 188 -47.55 -57.46 -17.70
N SER A 189 -47.37 -58.32 -16.69
CA SER A 189 -47.71 -59.75 -16.79
C SER A 189 -49.21 -59.98 -16.99
N GLN A 190 -50.07 -59.24 -16.29
CA GLN A 190 -51.52 -59.32 -16.51
C GLN A 190 -51.94 -58.91 -17.92
N LEU A 191 -51.37 -57.82 -18.46
CA LEU A 191 -51.61 -57.39 -19.84
C LEU A 191 -51.23 -58.49 -20.84
N GLN A 192 -50.12 -59.18 -20.59
CA GLN A 192 -49.65 -60.27 -21.45
C GLN A 192 -50.60 -61.48 -21.41
N GLN A 193 -51.16 -61.82 -20.25
CA GLN A 193 -52.16 -62.90 -20.12
C GLN A 193 -53.48 -62.56 -20.81
N VAL A 194 -53.94 -61.29 -20.73
CA VAL A 194 -55.15 -60.84 -21.42
C VAL A 194 -54.96 -60.92 -22.94
N GLN A 195 -53.80 -60.50 -23.45
CA GLN A 195 -53.48 -60.60 -24.87
C GLN A 195 -53.51 -62.05 -25.40
N GLN A 196 -52.98 -63.01 -24.64
CA GLN A 196 -53.01 -64.44 -25.00
C GLN A 196 -54.42 -65.06 -24.98
N LYS A 197 -55.32 -64.55 -24.12
CA LYS A 197 -56.72 -65.01 -24.09
C LYS A 197 -57.58 -64.43 -25.21
N THR A 198 -57.18 -63.30 -25.81
CA THR A 198 -57.90 -62.66 -26.93
C THR A 198 -57.49 -63.14 -28.32
N THR A 199 -56.47 -63.99 -28.45
CA THR A 199 -56.01 -64.50 -29.76
C THR A 199 -56.84 -65.63 -30.38
N PRO A 200 -57.52 -66.56 -29.66
CA PRO A 200 -58.32 -67.58 -30.34
C PRO A 200 -59.70 -67.07 -30.79
N THR A 201 -60.15 -65.88 -30.35
CA THR A 201 -61.51 -65.38 -30.63
C THR A 201 -61.66 -64.63 -31.96
N LYS A 202 -60.56 -64.40 -32.69
CA LYS A 202 -60.64 -63.78 -34.03
C LYS A 202 -60.84 -64.80 -35.16
N GLU A 203 -60.44 -66.05 -34.99
CA GLU A 203 -60.60 -67.09 -36.02
C GLU A 203 -62.00 -67.72 -35.97
N GLU A 204 -62.65 -67.78 -34.81
CA GLU A 204 -64.06 -68.24 -34.68
C GLU A 204 -65.10 -67.19 -35.11
N MET A 205 -64.73 -65.91 -35.22
CA MET A 205 -65.61 -64.84 -35.72
C MET A 205 -65.53 -64.63 -37.24
N ILE A 206 -64.58 -65.25 -37.94
CA ILE A 206 -64.45 -65.13 -39.41
C ILE A 206 -65.42 -66.09 -40.13
N ASP A 207 -65.67 -67.29 -39.59
CA ASP A 207 -66.66 -68.23 -40.16
C ASP A 207 -68.12 -67.78 -39.97
N ALA A 208 -68.38 -66.85 -39.05
CA ALA A 208 -69.72 -66.29 -38.81
C ALA A 208 -70.06 -65.07 -39.68
N LEU A 209 -69.11 -64.54 -40.47
CA LEU A 209 -69.26 -63.29 -41.22
C LEU A 209 -69.23 -63.43 -42.77
N GLU A 210 -69.24 -64.65 -43.32
CA GLU A 210 -69.30 -64.88 -44.78
C GLU A 210 -70.72 -65.01 -45.36
N HIS A 211 -71.77 -64.68 -44.59
CA HIS A 211 -73.14 -64.55 -45.08
C HIS A 211 -73.69 -63.13 -44.89
N GLN A 212 -73.10 -62.15 -45.58
CA GLN A 212 -73.83 -61.09 -46.28
C GLN A 212 -72.89 -60.25 -47.17
N GLN A 213 -73.36 -60.00 -48.39
CA GLN A 213 -72.63 -59.54 -49.57
C GLN A 213 -72.10 -58.09 -49.53
N HIS A 214 -70.96 -57.91 -50.21
CA HIS A 214 -70.54 -56.85 -51.15
C HIS A 214 -71.02 -55.39 -50.95
N ILE A 215 -70.08 -54.44 -50.91
CA ILE A 215 -69.73 -53.55 -52.05
C ILE A 215 -68.41 -52.79 -51.75
N GLU A 216 -67.72 -52.51 -52.85
CA GLU A 216 -66.34 -52.15 -53.12
C GLU A 216 -66.03 -50.64 -53.02
N LEU A 217 -64.80 -50.29 -52.60
CA LEU A 217 -63.82 -49.39 -53.26
C LEU A 217 -62.90 -48.63 -52.27
N ALA A 218 -61.61 -48.63 -52.62
CA ALA A 218 -60.44 -48.31 -51.82
C ALA A 218 -59.98 -46.82 -51.95
N PRO A 219 -58.69 -46.45 -51.77
CA PRO A 219 -58.05 -46.13 -50.48
C PRO A 219 -57.34 -44.74 -50.49
N SER A 220 -56.87 -44.26 -49.33
CA SER A 220 -55.74 -43.32 -49.33
C SER A 220 -54.84 -43.48 -48.10
N GLN A 221 -53.60 -43.85 -48.38
CA GLN A 221 -52.47 -43.93 -47.48
C GLN A 221 -52.03 -42.54 -46.99
N GLY A 222 -51.53 -42.46 -45.76
CA GLY A 222 -50.97 -41.25 -45.16
C GLY A 222 -49.94 -41.59 -44.08
N ASN A 223 -48.83 -42.15 -44.54
CA ASN A 223 -47.59 -42.42 -43.82
C ASN A 223 -46.95 -41.09 -43.32
N ILE A 224 -46.35 -41.04 -42.12
CA ILE A 224 -45.19 -40.21 -41.68
C ILE A 224 -44.91 -40.64 -40.21
N LYS A 225 -43.97 -41.55 -39.96
CA LYS A 225 -42.52 -41.35 -39.68
C LYS A 225 -42.19 -40.61 -38.37
N ALA A 226 -41.52 -41.37 -37.51
CA ALA A 226 -40.81 -40.97 -36.31
C ALA A 226 -39.73 -39.92 -36.56
N SER A 227 -39.47 -39.08 -35.55
CA SER A 227 -38.19 -38.39 -35.39
C SER A 227 -37.84 -38.27 -33.91
N SER A 228 -36.69 -38.84 -33.57
CA SER A 228 -35.96 -38.65 -32.32
C SER A 228 -35.46 -37.21 -32.19
N ILE A 229 -35.28 -36.73 -30.95
CA ILE A 229 -34.02 -36.20 -30.37
C ILE A 229 -34.27 -35.20 -29.22
N LYS A 230 -33.85 -35.65 -28.03
CA LYS A 230 -33.03 -35.01 -26.98
C LYS A 230 -33.50 -33.72 -26.27
N THR A 231 -33.66 -33.93 -24.96
CA THR A 231 -33.49 -33.01 -23.82
C THR A 231 -32.24 -32.12 -23.88
N PRO A 232 -32.32 -30.88 -23.36
CA PRO A 232 -31.18 -30.17 -22.79
C PRO A 232 -31.20 -30.25 -21.26
N THR A 233 -30.24 -30.99 -20.71
CA THR A 233 -29.84 -30.93 -19.30
C THR A 233 -28.81 -29.81 -19.17
N THR A 234 -29.16 -28.70 -18.54
CA THR A 234 -28.22 -27.64 -18.19
C THR A 234 -27.46 -28.04 -16.94
N GLN A 235 -26.25 -28.57 -17.13
CA GLN A 235 -25.24 -28.70 -16.07
C GLN A 235 -24.53 -27.35 -15.90
N PHE A 236 -24.53 -26.81 -14.68
CA PHE A 236 -23.64 -25.72 -14.28
C PHE A 236 -22.20 -26.25 -14.17
N GLN A 237 -21.33 -25.90 -15.11
CA GLN A 237 -19.89 -26.06 -15.00
C GLN A 237 -19.29 -24.86 -14.27
N LEU A 238 -18.70 -25.09 -13.10
CA LEU A 238 -17.66 -24.24 -12.52
C LEU A 238 -16.35 -24.49 -13.27
N SER A 239 -15.82 -23.47 -13.94
CA SER A 239 -14.40 -23.48 -14.33
C SER A 239 -13.92 -22.09 -14.71
N HIS A 240 -13.17 -21.42 -13.83
CA HIS A 240 -12.09 -20.49 -14.21
C HIS A 240 -11.03 -20.51 -13.10
N THR A 241 -10.22 -21.57 -13.04
CA THR A 241 -8.89 -21.50 -12.44
C THR A 241 -7.91 -21.14 -13.55
N PRO A 242 -7.27 -19.96 -13.54
CA PRO A 242 -6.19 -19.66 -14.47
C PRO A 242 -5.01 -20.56 -14.15
N ASN A 243 -4.60 -21.33 -15.15
CA ASN A 243 -3.46 -22.23 -15.15
C ASN A 243 -2.17 -21.39 -15.19
N TYR A 244 -1.55 -21.11 -14.04
CA TYR A 244 -0.27 -20.36 -13.97
C TYR A 244 0.92 -21.31 -14.07
N SER A 245 1.09 -21.91 -15.25
CA SER A 245 2.15 -22.88 -15.53
C SER A 245 3.44 -22.22 -16.04
N ASN A 246 4.02 -21.23 -15.32
CA ASN A 246 5.38 -20.71 -15.58
C ASN A 246 5.83 -19.62 -14.58
N LEU A 247 5.81 -19.85 -13.27
CA LEU A 247 6.04 -18.77 -12.30
C LEU A 247 6.84 -19.28 -11.10
N ALA A 248 7.75 -18.43 -10.59
CA ALA A 248 8.51 -18.50 -9.33
C ALA A 248 8.22 -19.68 -8.41
N THR A 249 9.27 -20.31 -7.87
CA THR A 249 9.09 -21.50 -7.05
C THR A 249 8.03 -21.24 -5.95
N PRO A 250 7.04 -22.14 -5.77
CA PRO A 250 6.12 -22.09 -4.65
C PRO A 250 6.84 -21.87 -3.31
N GLN A 251 8.10 -22.28 -3.23
CA GLN A 251 9.00 -22.08 -2.11
C GLN A 251 9.32 -20.61 -1.83
N LEU A 252 9.58 -19.76 -2.83
CA LEU A 252 9.84 -18.32 -2.62
C LEU A 252 8.60 -17.62 -2.05
N VAL A 253 7.44 -17.89 -2.65
CA VAL A 253 6.15 -17.34 -2.21
C VAL A 253 5.82 -17.80 -0.78
N GLN A 254 5.99 -19.09 -0.51
CA GLN A 254 5.78 -19.66 0.82
C GLN A 254 6.74 -19.05 1.85
N ALA A 255 8.03 -18.96 1.55
CA ALA A 255 9.03 -18.37 2.44
C ALA A 255 8.73 -16.90 2.74
N TYR A 256 8.31 -16.15 1.72
CA TYR A 256 7.93 -14.74 1.86
C TYR A 256 6.70 -14.58 2.76
N ASN A 257 5.64 -15.36 2.54
CA ASN A 257 4.40 -15.22 3.32
C ASN A 257 4.54 -15.76 4.75
N GLN A 258 5.38 -16.78 4.99
CA GLN A 258 5.59 -17.35 6.33
C GLN A 258 6.53 -16.50 7.20
N ASN A 259 7.69 -16.10 6.67
CA ASN A 259 8.66 -15.31 7.40
C ASN A 259 9.55 -14.51 6.44
N PRO A 260 9.09 -13.33 5.98
CA PRO A 260 9.85 -12.56 5.00
C PRO A 260 11.17 -12.00 5.55
N ARG A 261 11.34 -11.91 6.89
CA ARG A 261 12.64 -11.54 7.50
C ARG A 261 13.75 -12.54 7.18
N SER A 262 13.41 -13.82 6.98
CA SER A 262 14.39 -14.85 6.62
C SER A 262 15.06 -14.60 5.26
N LEU A 263 14.39 -13.85 4.38
CA LEU A 263 14.87 -13.55 3.03
C LEU A 263 15.82 -12.35 2.99
N LEU A 264 15.93 -11.57 4.08
CA LEU A 264 16.73 -10.35 4.14
C LEU A 264 18.20 -10.58 3.78
N ILE A 265 18.78 -11.72 4.18
CA ILE A 265 20.18 -12.07 3.93
C ILE A 265 20.45 -12.24 2.42
N LYS A 266 19.44 -12.66 1.65
CA LYS A 266 19.52 -12.89 0.20
C LYS A 266 18.97 -11.72 -0.62
N ALA A 267 18.37 -10.73 0.04
CA ALA A 267 17.68 -9.63 -0.61
C ALA A 267 18.66 -8.54 -1.06
N THR A 268 18.50 -8.07 -2.29
CA THR A 268 19.08 -6.79 -2.72
C THR A 268 18.03 -5.70 -2.61
N GLU A 269 18.27 -4.70 -1.77
CA GLU A 269 17.36 -3.56 -1.63
C GLU A 269 17.44 -2.64 -2.84
N VAL A 270 16.26 -2.30 -3.40
CA VAL A 270 16.13 -1.47 -4.60
C VAL A 270 15.01 -0.43 -4.47
N SER A 271 15.14 0.64 -5.24
CA SER A 271 14.12 1.68 -5.44
C SER A 271 13.96 1.95 -6.92
N GLU A 272 12.84 2.57 -7.30
CA GLU A 272 12.70 3.12 -8.65
C GLU A 272 13.70 4.24 -8.90
N THR A 273 14.28 4.28 -10.11
CA THR A 273 15.18 5.34 -10.55
C THR A 273 14.45 6.67 -10.75
N ASP A 274 15.14 7.79 -10.50
CA ASP A 274 14.58 9.13 -10.73
C ASP A 274 14.13 9.34 -12.18
N GLU A 275 14.82 8.73 -13.14
CA GLU A 275 14.45 8.78 -14.56
C GLU A 275 13.11 8.07 -14.82
N SER A 276 12.92 6.87 -14.27
CA SER A 276 11.67 6.12 -14.37
C SER A 276 10.51 6.88 -13.73
N ILE A 277 10.74 7.49 -12.57
CA ILE A 277 9.74 8.34 -11.88
C ILE A 277 9.33 9.52 -12.77
N ARG A 278 10.30 10.24 -13.34
CA ARG A 278 10.02 11.37 -14.24
C ARG A 278 9.23 10.92 -15.47
N ASN A 279 9.64 9.81 -16.09
CA ASN A 279 8.98 9.27 -17.27
C ASN A 279 7.51 8.91 -16.97
N ARG A 280 7.22 8.25 -15.85
CA ARG A 280 5.84 7.91 -15.46
C ARG A 280 4.99 9.17 -15.24
N ARG A 281 5.52 10.16 -14.51
CA ARG A 281 4.81 11.43 -14.26
C ARG A 281 4.52 12.24 -15.53
N LEU A 282 5.33 12.05 -16.57
CA LEU A 282 5.13 12.64 -17.89
C LEU A 282 4.21 11.79 -18.80
N GLY A 283 3.62 10.71 -18.28
CA GLY A 283 2.72 9.81 -19.03
C GLY A 283 3.42 8.87 -20.00
N SER A 284 4.75 8.73 -19.91
CA SER A 284 5.51 7.84 -20.78
C SER A 284 5.26 6.39 -20.42
N GLN A 285 4.93 5.56 -21.41
CA GLN A 285 4.73 4.11 -21.29
C GLN A 285 6.05 3.32 -21.20
N LYS A 286 7.10 3.91 -20.61
CA LYS A 286 8.39 3.24 -20.44
C LYS A 286 8.31 2.29 -19.24
N HIS A 287 8.98 1.14 -19.34
CA HIS A 287 9.03 0.18 -18.26
C HIS A 287 9.68 0.76 -17.01
N VAL A 288 9.20 0.31 -15.85
CA VAL A 288 9.78 0.70 -14.55
C VAL A 288 11.20 0.18 -14.45
N VAL A 289 12.13 1.09 -14.14
CA VAL A 289 13.54 0.76 -13.90
C VAL A 289 13.89 0.97 -12.43
N LEU A 290 14.40 -0.09 -11.82
CA LEU A 290 14.83 -0.17 -10.43
C LEU A 290 16.35 -0.13 -10.34
N GLU A 291 16.87 0.48 -9.29
CA GLU A 291 18.30 0.50 -8.99
C GLU A 291 18.58 0.16 -7.52
N LYS A 292 19.79 -0.34 -7.27
CA LYS A 292 20.26 -0.67 -5.92
C LYS A 292 20.21 0.55 -5.01
N ASN A 293 19.47 0.43 -3.90
CA ASN A 293 19.31 1.50 -2.94
C ASN A 293 19.20 0.91 -1.52
N ARG A 294 20.10 1.32 -0.61
CA ARG A 294 20.14 0.85 0.80
C ARG A 294 18.92 1.27 1.65
N ARG A 295 18.05 2.12 1.12
CA ARG A 295 16.76 2.48 1.71
C ARG A 295 15.61 2.04 0.81
N GLY A 296 15.87 1.07 -0.04
CA GLY A 296 14.93 0.48 -0.98
C GLY A 296 13.70 -0.04 -0.28
N LYS A 297 12.54 0.24 -0.88
CA LYS A 297 11.25 -0.31 -0.42
C LYS A 297 10.89 -1.63 -1.10
N PHE A 298 11.69 -2.06 -2.06
CA PHE A 298 11.52 -3.32 -2.76
C PHE A 298 12.79 -4.17 -2.61
N TRP A 299 12.63 -5.47 -2.74
CA TRP A 299 13.71 -6.44 -2.69
C TRP A 299 13.79 -7.24 -3.98
N ILE A 300 15.00 -7.38 -4.52
CA ILE A 300 15.31 -8.37 -5.54
C ILE A 300 15.82 -9.64 -4.85
N LEU A 301 15.19 -10.76 -5.18
CA LEU A 301 15.51 -12.09 -4.72
C LEU A 301 15.85 -12.96 -5.93
N LYS A 302 17.00 -13.62 -5.88
CA LYS A 302 17.41 -14.58 -6.91
C LYS A 302 16.88 -15.96 -6.57
N ASP A 303 16.23 -16.59 -7.54
CA ASP A 303 15.75 -17.97 -7.43
C ASP A 303 15.96 -18.68 -8.77
N GLY A 304 16.97 -19.55 -8.81
CA GLY A 304 17.48 -20.14 -10.05
C GLY A 304 18.08 -19.07 -10.98
N ASP A 305 17.65 -19.09 -12.24
CA ASP A 305 18.11 -18.18 -13.29
C ASP A 305 17.34 -16.84 -13.34
N PHE A 306 16.35 -16.66 -12.45
CA PHE A 306 15.45 -15.52 -12.48
C PHE A 306 15.65 -14.60 -11.27
N ASP A 307 15.50 -13.30 -11.54
CA ASP A 307 15.45 -12.25 -10.52
C ASP A 307 13.99 -11.86 -10.28
N TYR A 308 13.57 -11.93 -9.03
CA TYR A 308 12.20 -11.66 -8.60
C TYR A 308 12.12 -10.43 -7.70
N LEU A 309 11.12 -9.58 -7.94
CA LEU A 309 10.82 -8.40 -7.15
C LEU A 309 9.68 -8.69 -6.17
N VAL A 310 9.92 -8.35 -4.91
CA VAL A 310 8.91 -8.40 -3.84
C VAL A 310 8.90 -7.09 -3.05
N LEU A 311 7.80 -6.82 -2.34
CA LEU A 311 7.73 -5.72 -1.40
C LEU A 311 8.60 -6.00 -0.17
N ARG A 312 9.22 -4.97 0.40
CA ARG A 312 9.92 -5.09 1.69
C ARG A 312 8.94 -5.44 2.82
N ILE A 313 9.44 -6.03 3.91
CA ILE A 313 8.65 -6.24 5.13
C ILE A 313 7.99 -4.94 5.63
N ASN A 314 6.76 -5.05 6.11
CA ASN A 314 5.95 -3.92 6.62
C ASN A 314 5.78 -2.78 5.61
N PHE A 315 5.82 -3.08 4.32
CA PHE A 315 5.53 -2.10 3.29
C PHE A 315 4.10 -1.58 3.49
N ASN A 316 3.96 -0.25 3.48
CA ASN A 316 2.68 0.42 3.56
C ASN A 316 2.39 1.07 2.20
N ILE A 317 1.32 0.63 1.54
CA ILE A 317 0.83 1.30 0.34
C ILE A 317 0.12 2.59 0.78
N ASN A 318 0.42 3.70 0.11
CA ASN A 318 -0.12 5.03 0.36
C ASN A 318 -0.20 5.82 -0.94
N GLU A 319 -0.79 7.01 -0.87
CA GLU A 319 -0.98 7.93 -2.00
C GLU A 319 0.29 8.33 -2.77
N TYR A 320 1.48 8.09 -2.20
CA TYR A 320 2.75 8.42 -2.86
C TYR A 320 3.37 7.23 -3.60
N ASN A 321 2.91 6.00 -3.35
CA ASN A 321 3.52 4.78 -3.91
C ASN A 321 2.52 3.79 -4.50
N ASP A 322 1.21 4.05 -4.40
CA ASP A 322 0.16 3.17 -4.93
C ASP A 322 0.27 2.98 -6.44
N GLU A 323 0.47 4.05 -7.21
CA GLU A 323 0.63 4.00 -8.66
C GLU A 323 1.81 3.10 -9.07
N LEU A 324 2.95 3.25 -8.37
CA LEU A 324 4.12 2.41 -8.60
C LEU A 324 3.83 0.95 -8.25
N VAL A 325 3.17 0.69 -7.12
CA VAL A 325 2.85 -0.67 -6.68
C VAL A 325 1.87 -1.32 -7.65
N GLN A 326 0.85 -0.60 -8.14
CA GLN A 326 -0.09 -1.10 -9.15
C GLN A 326 0.59 -1.36 -10.51
N THR A 327 1.65 -0.62 -10.82
CA THR A 327 2.45 -0.89 -12.02
C THR A 327 3.30 -2.16 -11.88
N LEU A 328 3.84 -2.40 -10.69
CA LEU A 328 4.70 -3.54 -10.39
C LEU A 328 3.91 -4.83 -10.07
N PHE A 329 2.70 -4.69 -9.55
CA PHE A 329 1.86 -5.78 -9.05
C PHE A 329 0.38 -5.56 -9.38
N GLU A 330 -0.27 -6.61 -9.85
CA GLU A 330 -1.73 -6.69 -9.85
C GLU A 330 -2.23 -6.79 -8.40
N CYS A 331 -2.93 -5.77 -7.94
CA CYS A 331 -3.43 -5.67 -6.57
C CYS A 331 -4.89 -6.11 -6.50
N ARG A 332 -5.15 -7.32 -6.00
CA ARG A 332 -6.50 -7.90 -5.88
C ARG A 332 -7.11 -7.61 -4.52
N GLY A 333 -8.31 -7.05 -4.52
CA GLY A 333 -9.03 -6.72 -3.27
C GLY A 333 -8.43 -5.54 -2.51
N TYR A 334 -7.60 -4.70 -3.15
CA TYR A 334 -6.95 -3.58 -2.49
C TYR A 334 -7.98 -2.57 -1.95
N ARG A 335 -7.80 -2.19 -0.69
CA ARG A 335 -8.48 -1.07 -0.05
C ARG A 335 -7.47 -0.28 0.79
N PRO A 336 -7.61 1.06 0.91
CA PRO A 336 -6.66 1.87 1.67
C PRO A 336 -6.47 1.45 3.13
N ASP A 337 -7.52 0.90 3.77
CA ASP A 337 -7.52 0.37 5.14
C ASP A 337 -6.73 -0.95 5.29
N LEU A 338 -6.57 -1.70 4.19
CA LEU A 338 -5.86 -2.99 4.16
C LEU A 338 -4.44 -2.87 3.58
N SER A 339 -3.92 -1.66 3.40
CA SER A 339 -2.66 -1.39 2.68
C SER A 339 -1.41 -2.10 3.20
N ARG A 340 -1.48 -2.67 4.42
CA ARG A 340 -0.41 -3.44 5.08
C ARG A 340 -0.65 -4.95 5.11
N TYR A 341 -1.87 -5.40 4.84
CA TYR A 341 -2.31 -6.78 4.98
C TYR A 341 -2.51 -7.41 3.60
N PHE A 342 -1.42 -7.97 3.07
CA PHE A 342 -1.45 -8.67 1.79
C PHE A 342 -0.71 -10.00 1.86
N THR A 343 -1.12 -10.90 0.99
CA THR A 343 -0.43 -12.14 0.68
C THR A 343 0.20 -12.01 -0.70
N LEU A 344 1.48 -12.37 -0.82
CA LEU A 344 2.11 -12.49 -2.13
C LEU A 344 1.59 -13.76 -2.81
N LEU A 345 0.93 -13.63 -3.96
CA LEU A 345 0.53 -14.78 -4.77
C LEU A 345 1.55 -15.09 -5.86
N LYS A 346 2.14 -14.04 -6.44
CA LYS A 346 3.16 -14.10 -7.49
C LYS A 346 4.17 -12.96 -7.30
N PRO A 347 5.48 -13.21 -7.22
CA PRO A 347 6.47 -12.13 -7.27
C PRO A 347 6.56 -11.54 -8.69
N ALA A 348 6.88 -10.26 -8.80
CA ALA A 348 7.10 -9.66 -10.12
C ALA A 348 8.42 -10.18 -10.71
N ARG A 349 8.47 -10.45 -12.02
CA ARG A 349 9.72 -10.85 -12.69
C ARG A 349 10.44 -9.62 -13.19
N VAL A 350 11.74 -9.55 -12.96
CA VAL A 350 12.58 -8.48 -13.46
C VAL A 350 13.78 -9.03 -14.21
N SER A 351 14.27 -8.26 -15.18
CA SER A 351 15.48 -8.58 -15.92
C SER A 351 16.60 -7.59 -15.56
N PRO A 352 17.85 -8.05 -15.37
CA PRO A 352 18.95 -7.16 -15.09
C PRO A 352 19.31 -6.34 -16.34
N LEU A 353 19.19 -5.01 -16.27
CA LEU A 353 19.75 -4.08 -17.25
C LEU A 353 21.25 -3.91 -17.04
N THR A 354 21.68 -3.91 -15.78
CA THR A 354 23.08 -3.91 -15.39
C THR A 354 23.23 -4.88 -14.23
N PRO A 355 23.99 -5.98 -14.39
CA PRO A 355 24.07 -7.04 -13.38
C PRO A 355 24.35 -6.51 -11.98
N GLY A 356 23.44 -6.77 -11.04
CA GLY A 356 23.58 -6.39 -9.63
C GLY A 356 23.40 -4.89 -9.33
N GLN A 357 23.02 -4.08 -10.31
CA GLN A 357 22.87 -2.63 -10.15
C GLN A 357 21.50 -2.13 -10.58
N LYS A 358 21.02 -2.53 -11.77
CA LYS A 358 19.76 -2.05 -12.35
C LYS A 358 18.94 -3.18 -12.92
N TRP A 359 17.63 -3.07 -12.74
CA TRP A 359 16.64 -4.05 -13.20
C TRP A 359 15.46 -3.36 -13.87
N GLN A 360 14.87 -4.02 -14.85
CA GLN A 360 13.65 -3.57 -15.51
C GLN A 360 12.52 -4.55 -15.20
N LEU A 361 11.31 -4.02 -14.97
CA LEU A 361 10.12 -4.84 -14.85
C LEU A 361 9.86 -5.60 -16.16
N GLU A 362 9.79 -6.93 -16.07
CA GLU A 362 9.48 -7.81 -17.20
C GLU A 362 8.04 -8.31 -17.11
N GLU A 363 7.64 -8.79 -15.93
CA GLU A 363 6.25 -9.21 -15.68
C GLU A 363 5.77 -8.71 -14.31
N PRO A 364 4.53 -8.20 -14.20
CA PRO A 364 3.96 -7.82 -12.93
C PRO A 364 3.73 -9.03 -12.02
N GLY A 365 3.86 -8.80 -10.71
CA GLY A 365 3.49 -9.75 -9.67
C GLY A 365 2.00 -9.69 -9.35
N ILE A 366 1.55 -10.45 -8.35
CA ILE A 366 0.16 -10.46 -7.87
C ILE A 366 0.17 -10.42 -6.34
N LEU A 367 -0.57 -9.46 -5.79
CA LEU A 367 -0.82 -9.29 -4.36
C LEU A 367 -2.32 -9.46 -4.09
N GLU A 368 -2.66 -10.19 -3.04
CA GLU A 368 -4.05 -10.34 -2.56
C GLU A 368 -4.20 -9.72 -1.17
N PHE A 369 -5.11 -8.76 -1.05
CA PHE A 369 -5.40 -8.04 0.20
C PHE A 369 -6.63 -8.67 0.88
N LYS A 370 -6.56 -8.88 2.19
CA LYS A 370 -7.61 -9.53 2.99
C LYS A 370 -7.85 -8.84 4.32
#